data_AF-X1RH08-F1
#
_entry.id   AF-X1RH08-F1
#
_cell.length_a   1.000
_cell.length_b   1.000
_cell.length_c   1.000
_cell.angle_alpha   90.00
_cell.angle_beta   90.00
_cell.angle_gamma   90.00
#
_symmetry.space_group_name_H-M   'P 1'
#
loop_
_entity.id
_entity.type
_entity.pdbx_description
1 polymer ?
#
loop_
_entity_poly.entity_id
_entity_poly.type
_entity_poly.pdbx_seq_one_letter_code
_entity_poly.pdbx_strand_id
1 'polypeptide(L)' 'MRKITIDPITRLEGHGKIEIFLNDEGNCERACLQIPEIRGFEKFSEGRPAEEMP' A
#
# COMPACT_ATOMS: atom_id res chain seq x y z
N MET A 1 16.31 -16.70 6.51
CA MET A 1 15.25 -15.74 6.07
C MET A 1 15.15 -14.51 6.98
N ARG A 2 15.58 -13.34 6.49
CA ARG A 2 15.55 -12.05 7.21
C ARG A 2 14.50 -11.14 6.58
N LYS A 3 13.76 -10.37 7.41
CA LYS A 3 12.76 -9.39 6.95
C LYS A 3 13.25 -7.96 7.20
N ILE A 4 13.11 -7.09 6.21
CA ILE A 4 13.29 -5.64 6.31
C ILE A 4 11.92 -4.99 6.11
N THR A 5 11.58 -4.05 6.99
CA THR A 5 10.33 -3.29 6.92
C THR A 5 10.64 -1.82 6.69
N ILE A 6 9.96 -1.22 5.71
CA ILE A 6 9.93 0.24 5.49
C ILE A 6 8.51 0.69 5.81
N ASP A 7 8.35 1.40 6.93
CA ASP A 7 7.05 1.89 7.43
C ASP A 7 7.27 3.12 8.32
N PRO A 8 6.83 4.33 7.91
CA PRO A 8 6.17 4.65 6.65
C PRO A 8 7.16 4.79 5.47
N ILE A 9 6.67 4.65 4.23
CA ILE A 9 7.39 5.12 3.05
C ILE A 9 7.37 6.66 3.07
N THR A 10 8.54 7.30 2.97
CA THR A 10 8.65 8.77 2.91
C THR A 10 8.88 9.27 1.49
N ARG A 11 8.57 10.56 1.24
CA ARG A 11 8.59 11.22 -0.09
C ARG A 11 7.67 10.54 -1.11
N LEU A 12 6.53 10.07 -0.63
CA LEU A 12 5.43 9.50 -1.38
C LEU A 12 4.16 10.30 -1.06
N GLU A 13 3.22 10.40 -2.00
CA GLU A 13 1.86 10.87 -1.72
C GLU A 13 1.02 9.70 -1.15
N GLY A 14 0.26 9.95 -0.08
CA GLY A 14 -0.50 8.92 0.62
C GLY A 14 0.36 8.05 1.54
N HIS A 15 -0.17 6.88 1.92
CA HIS A 15 0.49 5.95 2.84
C HIS A 15 0.82 4.61 2.17
N GLY A 16 1.99 4.09 2.52
CA GLY A 16 2.41 2.77 2.08
C GLY A 16 3.45 2.19 3.01
N LYS A 17 3.57 0.87 2.95
CA LYS A 17 4.54 0.05 3.69
C LYS A 17 5.18 -0.94 2.72
N ILE A 18 6.46 -1.21 2.87
CA ILE A 18 7.16 -2.25 2.10
C ILE A 18 7.72 -3.30 3.06
N GLU A 19 7.44 -4.56 2.76
CA GLU A 19 8.14 -5.69 3.37
C GLU A 19 9.07 -6.34 2.35
N ILE A 20 10.36 -6.45 2.70
CA ILE A 20 11.40 -7.06 1.87
C ILE A 20 11.91 -8.31 2.59
N PHE A 21 11.89 -9.43 1.89
CA PHE A 21 12.34 -10.73 2.38
C PHE A 21 13.66 -11.09 1.69
N LEU A 22 14.68 -11.38 2.50
CA LEU A 22 16.00 -11.76 2.02
C LEU A 22 16.22 -13.27 2.16
N ASN A 23 16.86 -13.86 1.14
CA ASN A 23 17.37 -15.22 1.19
C ASN A 23 18.62 -15.30 2.10
N ASP A 24 19.21 -16.48 2.23
CA ASP A 24 20.33 -16.71 3.14
C ASP A 24 21.65 -16.05 2.69
N GLU A 25 21.78 -15.71 1.40
CA GLU A 25 22.90 -14.93 0.84
C GLU A 25 22.70 -13.41 1.05
N GLY A 26 21.56 -12.99 1.59
CA GLY A 26 21.20 -11.57 1.75
C GLY A 26 20.62 -10.92 0.49
N ASN A 27 20.39 -11.69 -0.57
CA ASN A 27 19.75 -11.20 -1.79
C ASN A 27 18.23 -11.05 -1.59
N CYS A 28 17.63 -10.08 -2.28
CA CYS A 28 16.18 -9.88 -2.26
C CYS A 28 15.48 -11.06 -2.93
N GLU A 29 14.73 -11.82 -2.16
CA GLU A 29 13.93 -12.95 -2.63
C GLU A 29 12.51 -12.50 -3.02
N ARG A 30 11.93 -11.60 -2.22
CA ARG A 30 10.57 -11.07 -2.43
C ARG A 30 10.42 -9.68 -1.82
N ALA A 31 9.63 -8.83 -2.46
CA ALA A 31 9.18 -7.56 -1.90
C ALA A 31 7.65 -7.41 -2.05
N CYS A 32 7.00 -6.86 -1.03
CA CYS A 32 5.56 -6.65 -1.02
C CYS A 32 5.26 -5.18 -0.69
N LEU A 33 4.58 -4.48 -1.60
CA LEU A 33 3.96 -3.20 -1.33
C LEU A 33 2.62 -3.43 -0.64
N GLN A 34 2.41 -2.77 0.49
CA GLN A 34 1.18 -2.80 1.27
C GLN A 34 0.59 -1.38 1.26
N ILE A 35 -0.66 -1.27 0.85
CA ILE A 35 -1.46 -0.05 0.98
C ILE A 35 -2.38 -0.26 2.17
N PRO A 36 -2.02 0.23 3.37
CA PRO A 36 -2.76 -0.08 4.60
C PRO A 36 -4.09 0.69 4.69
N GLU A 37 -4.27 1.75 3.92
CA GLU A 37 -5.44 2.62 4.01
C GLU A 37 -6.58 2.16 3.09
N ILE A 38 -7.81 2.26 3.61
CA ILE A 38 -9.04 2.04 2.86
C ILE A 38 -9.97 3.25 3.04
N ARG A 39 -10.45 3.81 1.93
CA ARG A 39 -11.39 4.94 1.92
C ARG A 39 -12.83 4.52 1.61
N GLY A 40 -13.01 3.51 0.74
CA GLY A 40 -14.34 2.98 0.40
C GLY A 40 -15.20 3.91 -0.46
N PHE A 41 -14.60 4.82 -1.22
CA PHE A 41 -15.31 5.83 -2.01
C PHE A 41 -16.40 5.24 -2.92
N GLU A 42 -16.12 4.13 -3.59
CA GLU A 42 -17.07 3.43 -4.47
C GLU A 42 -18.36 3.07 -3.73
N LYS A 43 -18.26 2.60 -2.49
CA LYS A 43 -19.43 2.23 -1.69
C LYS A 43 -20.26 3.44 -1.27
N PHE A 44 -19.60 4.55 -0.93
CA PHE A 44 -20.27 5.80 -0.59
C PHE A 44 -20.85 6.54 -1.81
N SER A 45 -20.46 6.13 -3.01
CA SER A 45 -20.95 6.68 -4.27
C SER A 45 -22.28 6.06 -4.70
N GLU A 46 -22.61 4.87 -4.22
CA GLU A 46 -23.88 4.20 -4.54
C GLU A 46 -25.08 5.07 -4.11
N GLY A 47 -25.98 5.36 -5.06
CA GLY A 47 -27.19 6.16 -4.82
C GLY A 47 -27.00 7.68 -4.90
N ARG A 48 -25.78 8.16 -5.16
CA ARG A 48 -25.54 9.60 -5.43
C ARG A 48 -25.89 9.97 -6.88
N PRO A 49 -26.43 11.18 -7.13
CA PRO A 49 -26.54 11.71 -8.48
C PRO A 49 -25.16 11.79 -9.15
N ALA A 50 -25.07 11.45 -10.43
CA ALA A 50 -23.79 11.36 -11.13
C ALA A 50 -23.12 12.74 -11.30
N GLU A 51 -23.91 13.80 -11.41
CA GLU A 51 -23.46 15.19 -11.49
C GLU A 51 -22.73 15.67 -10.22
N GLU A 52 -22.93 15.01 -9.08
CA GLU A 52 -22.22 15.30 -7.82
C GLU A 52 -20.89 14.54 -7.69
N MET A 53 -20.55 13.70 -8.68
CA MET A 53 -19.41 12.78 -8.69
C MET A 53 -18.48 13.08 -9.89
N PRO A 54 -17.71 14.19 -9.84
CA PRO A 54 -16.86 14.64 -10.95
C PRO A 54 -15.69 13.71 -11.28
#